data_AF-A0A949P1T3-F1
#
_entry.id   AF-A0A949P1T3-F1
#
_cell.length_a   1.000
_cell.length_b   1.000
_cell.length_c   1.000
_cell.angle_alpha   90.00
_cell.angle_beta   90.00
_cell.angle_gamma   90.00
#
_symmetry.space_group_name_H-M   'P 1'
#
loop_
_entity.id
_entity.type
_entity.pdbx_description
1 polymer ?
#
loop_
_entity_poly.entity_id
_entity_poly.type
_entity_poly.pdbx_seq_one_letter_code
_entity_poly.pdbx_strand_id
1 'polypeptide(L)'
;GIGDTCYFGPEPEFFVFDDVKWNADISGASYSINSEEASWASSHSFEGGNTGHRPGVKGGYFPVPPVDSAHDLRGAMCGAMESMGLEIEVHHHEVGTACQNEIGVRFNTLVTKADEVQILKYCVHNVAHAYGKTATFMPKPLVGDNGSGMHCHQSISKDGENIFAGDEYSGLSNEALYYIGGIIKHAKAINAFANASTNSYKRLVPGFEAPVMLAYSARNRSASIRIPYVSSPKGRRIEVRFPDPTANPYLAFSAMLMAGLDGIQNKIHPGDAADKDLYDLPAEEALAIPTVASSLEEALNCLDLDRSFLTKGGVFTDDMIDGFIALKREEVERLNGTTHPVEFDMYYSL
;
A
#
# COMPACT_ATOMS: atom_id res chain seq x y z
N GLY A 1 -3.48 -28.92 -0.20
CA GLY A 1 -3.79 -29.52 -1.52
C GLY A 1 -3.39 -28.62 -2.68
N ILE A 2 -3.68 -27.33 -2.62
CA ILE A 2 -3.38 -26.33 -3.66
C ILE A 2 -1.88 -26.00 -3.75
N GLY A 3 -1.24 -25.74 -2.62
CA GLY A 3 0.21 -25.52 -2.52
C GLY A 3 0.74 -25.91 -1.15
N ASP A 4 2.05 -25.87 -0.98
CA ASP A 4 2.76 -26.10 0.29
C ASP A 4 3.31 -24.80 0.89
N THR A 5 3.62 -23.81 0.05
CA THR A 5 4.28 -22.57 0.44
C THR A 5 3.66 -21.40 -0.30
N CYS A 6 3.39 -20.30 0.41
CA CYS A 6 3.01 -19.03 -0.18
C CYS A 6 4.06 -17.97 0.14
N TYR A 7 4.47 -17.23 -0.87
CA TYR A 7 5.48 -16.18 -0.76
C TYR A 7 4.82 -14.81 -0.87
N PHE A 8 5.27 -13.90 0.00
CA PHE A 8 4.90 -12.50 0.00
C PHE A 8 6.14 -11.63 -0.16
N GLY A 9 6.04 -10.59 -0.99
CA GLY A 9 7.03 -9.52 -1.14
C GLY A 9 6.34 -8.17 -1.08
N PRO A 10 6.05 -7.61 0.11
CA PRO A 10 5.53 -6.25 0.29
C PRO A 10 6.61 -5.19 0.00
N GLU A 11 6.19 -4.09 -0.62
CA GLU A 11 6.98 -2.87 -0.85
C GLU A 11 6.40 -1.72 0.00
N PRO A 12 6.65 -1.65 1.33
CA PRO A 12 6.11 -0.58 2.18
C PRO A 12 6.89 0.72 1.96
N GLU A 13 6.28 1.63 1.21
CA GLU A 13 6.79 2.99 1.03
C GLU A 13 6.64 3.81 2.33
N PHE A 14 7.47 4.84 2.51
CA PHE A 14 7.42 5.72 3.69
C PHE A 14 7.91 7.13 3.38
N PHE A 15 7.57 8.08 4.25
CA PHE A 15 8.13 9.42 4.23
C PHE A 15 9.08 9.64 5.40
N VAL A 16 10.08 10.51 5.23
CA VAL A 16 10.90 11.03 6.33
C VAL A 16 10.83 12.55 6.37
N PHE A 17 10.17 13.09 7.40
CA PHE A 17 10.01 14.52 7.60
C PHE A 17 10.98 15.07 8.64
N ASP A 18 11.17 16.39 8.64
CA ASP A 18 12.01 17.07 9.64
C ASP A 18 11.20 17.45 10.89
N ASP A 19 9.92 17.83 10.72
CA ASP A 19 9.02 18.18 11.82
C ASP A 19 7.56 17.94 11.43
N VAL A 20 6.75 17.46 12.38
CA VAL A 20 5.30 17.26 12.20
C VAL A 20 4.58 17.72 13.47
N LYS A 21 3.56 18.57 13.31
CA LYS A 21 2.73 19.11 14.42
C LYS A 21 1.25 18.97 14.07
N TRP A 22 0.42 18.64 15.05
CA TRP A 22 -1.03 18.50 14.83
C TRP A 22 -1.85 18.73 16.10
N ASN A 23 -3.12 19.09 15.93
CA ASN A 23 -4.15 19.11 16.97
C ASN A 23 -5.52 18.78 16.37
N ALA A 24 -6.43 18.28 17.20
CA ALA A 24 -7.83 17.99 16.85
C ALA A 24 -8.67 17.96 18.13
N ASP A 25 -9.01 19.14 18.64
CA ASP A 25 -9.76 19.32 19.89
C ASP A 25 -10.70 20.54 19.79
N ILE A 26 -11.32 20.94 20.90
CA ILE A 26 -12.30 22.05 20.94
C ILE A 26 -11.71 23.40 20.49
N SER A 27 -10.38 23.57 20.53
CA SER A 27 -9.69 24.77 20.02
C SER A 27 -9.54 24.78 18.50
N GLY A 28 -9.74 23.64 17.84
CA GLY A 28 -9.67 23.48 16.39
C GLY A 28 -8.91 22.22 15.96
N ALA A 29 -8.79 22.05 14.64
CA ALA A 29 -8.04 20.98 14.01
C ALA A 29 -7.03 21.53 13.01
N SER A 30 -5.79 21.06 13.07
CA SER A 30 -4.73 21.41 12.13
C SER A 30 -3.64 20.35 12.10
N TYR A 31 -2.88 20.33 11.01
CA TYR A 31 -1.59 19.64 10.94
C TYR A 31 -0.63 20.44 10.08
N SER A 32 0.65 20.34 10.36
CA SER A 32 1.73 20.90 9.54
C SER A 32 2.88 19.92 9.46
N ILE A 33 3.46 19.85 8.26
CA ILE A 33 4.63 19.03 7.95
C ILE A 33 5.72 19.97 7.45
N ASN A 34 6.92 19.83 8.00
CA ASN A 34 8.11 20.48 7.48
C ASN A 34 9.08 19.43 6.92
N SER A 35 9.59 19.71 5.72
CA SER A 35 10.68 18.98 5.12
C SER A 35 11.51 19.95 4.28
N GLU A 36 12.81 19.96 4.49
CA GLU A 36 13.76 20.79 3.74
C GLU A 36 13.78 20.43 2.25
N GLU A 37 13.48 19.17 1.90
CA GLU A 37 13.39 18.66 0.53
C GLU A 37 12.06 19.02 -0.16
N ALA A 38 11.05 19.44 0.59
CA ALA A 38 9.73 19.69 0.04
C ALA A 38 9.70 20.84 -0.98
N SER A 39 8.92 20.68 -2.05
CA SER A 39 8.77 21.71 -3.10
C SER A 39 8.34 23.09 -2.57
N TRP A 40 7.51 23.13 -1.50
CA TRP A 40 7.08 24.37 -0.86
C TRP A 40 8.16 25.06 -0.01
N ALA A 41 9.27 24.38 0.29
CA ALA A 41 10.38 24.93 1.07
C ALA A 41 11.37 25.79 0.25
N SER A 42 11.09 26.01 -1.04
CA SER A 42 11.97 26.75 -1.96
C SER A 42 12.30 28.19 -1.51
N SER A 43 11.39 28.85 -0.78
CA SER A 43 11.58 30.21 -0.26
C SER A 43 11.82 30.27 1.25
N HIS A 44 11.89 29.12 1.93
CA HIS A 44 12.09 29.07 3.37
C HIS A 44 13.51 29.51 3.75
N SER A 45 13.64 30.07 4.95
CA SER A 45 14.94 30.39 5.55
C SER A 45 15.31 29.31 6.56
N PHE A 46 16.51 28.76 6.41
CA PHE A 46 17.09 27.77 7.32
C PHE A 46 18.35 28.34 7.96
N GLU A 47 18.73 27.85 9.15
CA GLU A 47 19.91 28.33 9.88
C GLU A 47 21.20 28.24 9.04
N GLY A 48 21.34 27.17 8.25
CA GLY A 48 22.46 26.95 7.31
C GLY A 48 22.29 27.60 5.93
N GLY A 49 21.22 28.36 5.70
CA GLY A 49 20.83 28.86 4.38
C GLY A 49 20.02 27.87 3.55
N ASN A 50 19.45 28.34 2.44
CA ASN A 50 18.63 27.51 1.55
C ASN A 50 19.49 27.00 0.38
N THR A 51 19.74 25.68 0.33
CA THR A 51 20.63 25.03 -0.66
C THR A 51 20.00 24.88 -2.05
N GLY A 52 18.68 25.07 -2.19
CA GLY A 52 17.97 25.15 -3.47
C GLY A 52 17.61 23.80 -4.13
N HIS A 53 18.41 22.75 -3.97
CA HIS A 53 18.22 21.46 -4.67
C HIS A 53 17.03 20.66 -4.12
N ARG A 54 15.91 20.61 -4.85
CA ARG A 54 14.67 19.93 -4.41
C ARG A 54 13.94 19.28 -5.57
N PRO A 55 13.29 18.12 -5.36
CA PRO A 55 12.32 17.59 -6.32
C PRO A 55 11.05 18.46 -6.34
N GLY A 56 10.45 18.59 -7.53
CA GLY A 56 9.10 19.13 -7.65
C GLY A 56 8.04 18.18 -7.06
N VAL A 57 6.77 18.60 -7.07
CA VAL A 57 5.65 17.70 -6.81
C VAL A 57 5.69 16.55 -7.81
N LYS A 58 5.56 15.30 -7.32
CA LYS A 58 5.75 14.07 -8.11
C LYS A 58 7.13 13.95 -8.80
N GLY A 59 8.15 14.65 -8.30
CA GLY A 59 9.47 14.74 -8.92
C GLY A 59 10.57 13.95 -8.23
N GLY A 60 10.26 13.16 -7.21
CA GLY A 60 11.24 12.48 -6.36
C GLY A 60 11.82 11.19 -6.93
N TYR A 61 11.28 10.64 -8.02
CA TYR A 61 11.70 9.35 -8.57
C TYR A 61 12.56 9.52 -9.84
N PHE A 62 13.88 9.27 -9.84
CA PHE A 62 14.79 9.19 -8.69
C PHE A 62 16.06 10.01 -8.99
N PRO A 63 16.03 11.35 -8.85
CA PRO A 63 17.20 12.17 -9.14
C PRO A 63 18.38 11.80 -8.20
N VAL A 64 19.61 12.05 -8.66
CA VAL A 64 20.81 11.82 -7.85
C VAL A 64 21.00 12.93 -6.81
N PRO A 65 21.82 12.72 -5.76
CA PRO A 65 22.26 13.80 -4.89
C PRO A 65 22.90 14.96 -5.69
N PRO A 66 22.73 16.22 -5.27
CA PRO A 66 22.17 16.65 -3.99
C PRO A 66 20.64 16.85 -3.96
N VAL A 67 19.91 16.48 -5.03
CA VAL A 67 18.43 16.59 -5.01
C VAL A 67 17.83 15.54 -4.07
N ASP A 68 18.27 14.29 -4.18
CA ASP A 68 17.94 13.23 -3.23
C ASP A 68 18.71 13.45 -1.93
N SER A 69 18.00 13.96 -0.91
CA SER A 69 18.59 14.32 0.38
C SER A 69 18.74 13.12 1.33
N ALA A 70 18.12 11.99 1.00
CA ALA A 70 18.00 10.83 1.89
C ALA A 70 18.89 9.65 1.50
N HIS A 71 19.80 9.82 0.52
CA HIS A 71 20.69 8.75 0.07
C HIS A 71 21.45 8.07 1.22
N ASP A 72 22.15 8.85 2.04
CA ASP A 72 22.94 8.33 3.17
C ASP A 72 22.05 7.81 4.31
N LEU A 73 20.91 8.45 4.54
CA LEU A 73 19.92 8.00 5.53
C LEU A 73 19.37 6.62 5.16
N ARG A 74 18.97 6.41 3.89
CA ARG A 74 18.54 5.11 3.38
C ARG A 74 19.68 4.09 3.47
N GLY A 75 20.92 4.47 3.16
CA GLY A 75 22.08 3.59 3.32
C GLY A 75 22.26 3.11 4.77
N ALA A 76 22.10 4.01 5.75
CA ALA A 76 22.14 3.66 7.16
C ALA A 76 20.97 2.75 7.58
N MET A 77 19.77 2.99 7.05
CA MET A 77 18.62 2.09 7.23
C MET A 77 18.91 0.69 6.68
N CYS A 78 19.45 0.58 5.46
CA CYS A 78 19.83 -0.71 4.87
C CYS A 78 20.83 -1.47 5.74
N GLY A 79 21.93 -0.84 6.16
CA GLY A 79 22.94 -1.51 7.00
C GLY A 79 22.39 -1.94 8.38
N ALA A 80 21.49 -1.16 8.96
CA ALA A 80 20.81 -1.53 10.20
C ALA A 80 19.83 -2.69 9.98
N MET A 81 19.06 -2.69 8.89
CA MET A 81 18.14 -3.77 8.53
C MET A 81 18.86 -5.09 8.26
N GLU A 82 19.99 -5.07 7.55
CA GLU A 82 20.84 -6.24 7.33
C GLU A 82 21.37 -6.80 8.66
N SER A 83 21.75 -5.93 9.59
CA SER A 83 22.16 -6.32 10.95
C SER A 83 21.01 -6.94 11.77
N MET A 84 19.76 -6.63 11.42
CA MET A 84 18.55 -7.25 11.98
C MET A 84 18.09 -8.50 11.22
N GLY A 85 18.83 -8.91 10.18
CA GLY A 85 18.58 -10.14 9.42
C GLY A 85 17.70 -9.98 8.18
N LEU A 86 17.41 -8.76 7.73
CA LEU A 86 16.68 -8.54 6.48
C LEU A 86 17.63 -8.61 5.27
N GLU A 87 17.20 -9.26 4.19
CA GLU A 87 17.94 -9.27 2.93
C GLU A 87 17.46 -8.14 2.01
N ILE A 88 18.26 -7.08 1.90
CA ILE A 88 17.95 -5.90 1.10
C ILE A 88 18.22 -6.15 -0.38
N GLU A 89 17.28 -5.78 -1.25
CA GLU A 89 17.42 -5.91 -2.70
C GLU A 89 17.63 -4.55 -3.40
N VAL A 90 16.95 -3.50 -2.93
CA VAL A 90 17.01 -2.16 -3.51
C VAL A 90 16.64 -1.10 -2.48
N HIS A 91 17.10 0.13 -2.67
CA HIS A 91 16.56 1.31 -2.01
C HIS A 91 16.56 2.50 -2.97
N HIS A 92 15.53 3.33 -2.94
CA HIS A 92 15.45 4.54 -3.76
C HIS A 92 14.55 5.59 -3.12
N HIS A 93 14.70 6.82 -3.59
CA HIS A 93 13.71 7.85 -3.37
C HIS A 93 12.46 7.52 -4.21
N GLU A 94 11.28 7.81 -3.68
CA GLU A 94 9.99 7.57 -4.32
C GLU A 94 9.42 8.85 -4.97
N VAL A 95 8.25 8.78 -5.60
CA VAL A 95 7.70 9.86 -6.43
C VAL A 95 7.42 11.16 -5.65
N GLY A 96 6.90 11.05 -4.43
CA GLY A 96 6.42 12.19 -3.64
C GLY A 96 7.52 13.17 -3.24
N THR A 97 7.21 14.46 -3.29
CA THR A 97 8.06 15.50 -2.70
C THR A 97 8.14 15.31 -1.18
N ALA A 98 9.10 15.97 -0.53
CA ALA A 98 9.31 15.88 0.92
C ALA A 98 9.76 14.49 1.39
N CYS A 99 10.73 13.90 0.69
CA CYS A 99 11.47 12.72 1.15
C CYS A 99 10.61 11.45 1.27
N GLN A 100 9.94 11.06 0.18
CA GLN A 100 9.34 9.73 0.05
C GLN A 100 10.41 8.70 -0.31
N ASN A 101 10.36 7.51 0.27
CA ASN A 101 11.38 6.48 0.12
C ASN A 101 10.76 5.08 0.04
N GLU A 102 11.50 4.15 -0.57
CA GLU A 102 11.23 2.72 -0.54
C GLU A 102 12.54 1.95 -0.29
N ILE A 103 12.44 0.87 0.49
CA ILE A 103 13.50 -0.13 0.66
C ILE A 103 12.89 -1.49 0.37
N GLY A 104 13.32 -2.11 -0.74
CA GLY A 104 12.90 -3.43 -1.16
C GLY A 104 13.67 -4.51 -0.39
N VAL A 105 12.93 -5.44 0.21
CA VAL A 105 13.46 -6.57 0.97
C VAL A 105 12.96 -7.86 0.34
N ARG A 106 13.86 -8.84 0.12
CA ARG A 106 13.54 -10.10 -0.54
C ARG A 106 12.28 -10.75 0.03
N PHE A 107 11.42 -11.27 -0.85
CA PHE A 107 10.21 -11.99 -0.46
C PHE A 107 10.49 -13.16 0.51
N ASN A 108 9.51 -13.53 1.32
CA ASN A 108 9.60 -14.67 2.22
C ASN A 108 8.25 -15.36 2.38
N THR A 109 8.17 -16.45 3.16
CA THR A 109 6.90 -17.10 3.49
C THR A 109 6.01 -16.17 4.31
N LEU A 110 4.68 -16.34 4.21
CA LEU A 110 3.69 -15.39 4.75
C LEU A 110 4.00 -14.87 6.16
N VAL A 111 4.22 -15.77 7.13
CA VAL A 111 4.42 -15.38 8.54
C VAL A 111 5.77 -14.69 8.70
N THR A 112 6.84 -15.29 8.20
CA THR A 112 8.18 -14.70 8.28
C THR A 112 8.21 -13.34 7.62
N LYS A 113 7.53 -13.17 6.48
CA LYS A 113 7.49 -11.88 5.80
C LYS A 113 6.71 -10.83 6.59
N ALA A 114 5.65 -11.22 7.27
CA ALA A 114 4.93 -10.31 8.16
C ALA A 114 5.81 -9.86 9.35
N ASP A 115 6.62 -10.76 9.91
CA ASP A 115 7.63 -10.41 10.92
C ASP A 115 8.66 -9.40 10.38
N GLU A 116 9.18 -9.66 9.18
CA GLU A 116 10.16 -8.78 8.52
C GLU A 116 9.60 -7.37 8.24
N VAL A 117 8.31 -7.24 7.89
CA VAL A 117 7.65 -5.92 7.73
C VAL A 117 7.66 -5.15 9.05
N GLN A 118 7.45 -5.82 10.18
CA GLN A 118 7.49 -5.17 11.49
C GLN A 118 8.91 -4.72 11.85
N ILE A 119 9.92 -5.54 11.54
CA ILE A 119 11.34 -5.19 11.70
C ILE A 119 11.70 -3.98 10.82
N LEU A 120 11.27 -3.98 9.55
CA LEU A 120 11.50 -2.89 8.61
C LEU A 120 10.93 -1.57 9.16
N LYS A 121 9.65 -1.56 9.54
CA LYS A 121 9.00 -0.36 10.10
C LYS A 121 9.70 0.14 11.36
N TYR A 122 10.08 -0.78 12.25
CA TYR A 122 10.83 -0.44 13.46
C TYR A 122 12.19 0.19 13.13
N CYS A 123 12.95 -0.40 12.21
CA CYS A 123 14.25 0.10 11.80
C CYS A 123 14.14 1.49 11.16
N VAL A 124 13.21 1.71 10.24
CA VAL A 124 12.98 3.01 9.60
C VAL A 124 12.68 4.09 10.63
N HIS A 125 11.74 3.85 11.55
CA HIS A 125 11.39 4.83 12.58
C HIS A 125 12.60 5.18 13.46
N ASN A 126 13.35 4.18 13.93
CA ASN A 126 14.44 4.41 14.88
C ASN A 126 15.69 5.01 14.22
N VAL A 127 16.01 4.63 12.98
CA VAL A 127 17.12 5.25 12.25
C VAL A 127 16.77 6.70 11.88
N ALA A 128 15.54 6.97 11.41
CA ALA A 128 15.11 8.35 11.18
C ALA A 128 15.20 9.20 12.46
N HIS A 129 14.73 8.66 13.59
CA HIS A 129 14.80 9.33 14.88
C HIS A 129 16.25 9.61 15.33
N ALA A 130 17.17 8.65 15.14
CA ALA A 130 18.58 8.82 15.45
C ALA A 130 19.26 9.92 14.60
N TYR A 131 18.72 10.19 13.41
CA TYR A 131 19.14 11.27 12.52
C TYR A 131 18.42 12.61 12.79
N GLY A 132 17.63 12.70 13.87
CA GLY A 132 16.87 13.90 14.22
C GLY A 132 15.67 14.18 13.30
N LYS A 133 15.18 13.14 12.61
CA LYS A 133 14.02 13.20 11.71
C LYS A 133 12.87 12.35 12.24
N THR A 134 11.72 12.40 11.57
CA THR A 134 10.55 11.58 11.89
C THR A 134 10.03 10.88 10.65
N ALA A 135 10.04 9.54 10.66
CA ALA A 135 9.49 8.76 9.57
C ALA A 135 8.01 8.42 9.79
N THR A 136 7.25 8.27 8.72
CA THR A 136 5.87 7.79 8.75
C THR A 136 5.56 6.87 7.59
N PHE A 137 4.74 5.86 7.88
CA PHE A 137 4.19 4.91 6.93
C PHE A 137 2.72 5.21 6.60
N MET A 138 2.23 6.41 6.96
CA MET A 138 0.85 6.82 6.66
C MET A 138 0.59 6.81 5.14
N PRO A 139 -0.59 6.34 4.68
CA PRO A 139 -0.88 6.22 3.25
C PRO A 139 -0.92 7.53 2.50
N LYS A 140 -1.36 8.62 3.14
CA LYS A 140 -1.49 9.93 2.51
C LYS A 140 -1.16 11.05 3.49
N PRO A 141 0.12 11.32 3.75
CA PRO A 141 0.53 12.43 4.60
C PRO A 141 0.47 13.78 3.85
N LEU A 142 0.63 13.78 2.52
CA LEU A 142 0.61 14.98 1.68
C LEU A 142 -0.64 15.03 0.79
N VAL A 143 -1.35 16.16 0.83
CA VAL A 143 -2.45 16.45 -0.10
C VAL A 143 -1.86 16.90 -1.43
N GLY A 144 -2.26 16.27 -2.53
CA GLY A 144 -1.84 16.67 -3.88
C GLY A 144 -0.51 16.07 -4.38
N ASP A 145 0.12 15.18 -3.62
CA ASP A 145 1.29 14.39 -4.07
C ASP A 145 1.05 12.89 -3.87
N ASN A 146 1.99 12.03 -4.27
CA ASN A 146 1.89 10.58 -4.11
C ASN A 146 1.74 10.18 -2.62
N GLY A 147 1.08 9.04 -2.40
CA GLY A 147 0.91 8.43 -1.08
C GLY A 147 1.80 7.20 -0.92
N SER A 148 1.89 6.66 0.30
CA SER A 148 2.65 5.43 0.60
C SER A 148 1.82 4.16 0.40
N GLY A 149 2.22 3.33 -0.55
CA GLY A 149 1.69 1.98 -0.77
C GLY A 149 2.41 0.89 0.02
N MET A 150 1.82 -0.30 0.01
CA MET A 150 2.46 -1.55 0.38
C MET A 150 2.17 -2.59 -0.70
N HIS A 151 2.80 -2.46 -1.87
CA HIS A 151 2.53 -3.35 -3.00
C HIS A 151 2.92 -4.78 -2.63
N CYS A 152 1.96 -5.70 -2.65
CA CYS A 152 2.16 -7.06 -2.16
C CYS A 152 2.32 -8.03 -3.33
N HIS A 153 3.57 -8.37 -3.64
CA HIS A 153 3.90 -9.44 -4.56
C HIS A 153 3.55 -10.81 -3.96
N GLN A 154 2.86 -11.66 -4.72
CA GLN A 154 2.33 -12.95 -4.24
C GLN A 154 2.56 -14.08 -5.24
N SER A 155 2.99 -15.24 -4.73
CA SER A 155 3.03 -16.50 -5.48
C SER A 155 2.82 -17.69 -4.55
N ILE A 156 2.37 -18.81 -5.12
CA ILE A 156 2.24 -20.09 -4.40
C ILE A 156 3.16 -21.10 -5.07
N SER A 157 3.82 -21.93 -4.26
CA SER A 157 4.58 -23.08 -4.72
C SER A 157 3.98 -24.38 -4.21
N LYS A 158 4.24 -25.45 -4.95
CA LYS A 158 3.88 -26.82 -4.60
C LYS A 158 4.97 -27.77 -5.11
N ASP A 159 5.48 -28.61 -4.22
CA ASP A 159 6.50 -29.60 -4.50
C ASP A 159 7.76 -28.98 -5.16
N GLY A 160 8.08 -27.74 -4.78
CA GLY A 160 9.22 -26.97 -5.31
C GLY A 160 8.96 -26.20 -6.61
N GLU A 161 7.76 -26.32 -7.20
CA GLU A 161 7.38 -25.64 -8.44
C GLU A 161 6.43 -24.46 -8.17
N ASN A 162 6.63 -23.36 -8.88
CA ASN A 162 5.77 -22.18 -8.79
C ASN A 162 4.47 -22.41 -9.57
N ILE A 163 3.35 -22.59 -8.87
CA ILE A 163 2.07 -22.89 -9.51
C ILE A 163 1.45 -21.68 -10.21
N PHE A 164 2.00 -20.48 -10.03
CA PHE A 164 1.53 -19.29 -10.75
C PHE A 164 2.12 -19.20 -12.16
N ALA A 165 3.16 -19.95 -12.47
CA ALA A 165 3.73 -20.01 -13.80
C ALA A 165 2.90 -20.90 -14.72
N GLY A 166 2.62 -20.41 -15.93
CA GLY A 166 1.89 -21.16 -16.96
C GLY A 166 1.96 -20.45 -18.31
N ASP A 167 1.08 -20.86 -19.22
CA ASP A 167 1.08 -20.41 -20.63
C ASP A 167 -0.11 -19.51 -20.97
N GLU A 168 -0.86 -19.04 -19.95
CA GLU A 168 -1.97 -18.09 -20.13
C GLU A 168 -1.46 -16.64 -20.21
N TYR A 169 -2.33 -15.67 -19.93
CA TYR A 169 -2.02 -14.25 -20.03
C TYR A 169 -0.73 -13.87 -19.26
N SER A 170 0.20 -13.26 -19.98
CA SER A 170 1.50 -12.81 -19.46
C SER A 170 2.34 -13.92 -18.79
N GLY A 171 2.15 -15.19 -19.16
CA GLY A 171 2.88 -16.34 -18.60
C GLY A 171 2.41 -16.75 -17.20
N LEU A 172 1.14 -16.46 -16.88
CA LEU A 172 0.44 -16.97 -15.70
C LEU A 172 -0.19 -18.33 -15.99
N SER A 173 -0.46 -19.10 -14.94
CA SER A 173 -1.32 -20.29 -14.99
C SER A 173 -2.80 -19.94 -14.79
N ASN A 174 -3.68 -20.91 -15.04
CA ASN A 174 -5.10 -20.79 -14.69
C ASN A 174 -5.28 -20.63 -13.17
N GLU A 175 -4.47 -21.30 -12.35
CA GLU A 175 -4.48 -21.14 -10.90
C GLU A 175 -4.16 -19.71 -10.49
N ALA A 176 -3.18 -19.05 -11.12
CA ALA A 176 -2.90 -17.64 -10.87
C ALA A 176 -4.06 -16.74 -11.30
N LEU A 177 -4.66 -16.97 -12.48
CA LEU A 177 -5.83 -16.21 -12.90
C LEU A 177 -6.98 -16.36 -11.92
N TYR A 178 -7.27 -17.58 -11.46
CA TYR A 178 -8.31 -17.81 -10.47
C TYR A 178 -7.99 -17.17 -9.12
N TYR A 179 -6.72 -17.16 -8.72
CA TYR A 179 -6.27 -16.43 -7.53
C TYR A 179 -6.57 -14.93 -7.66
N ILE A 180 -6.24 -14.31 -8.80
CA ILE A 180 -6.58 -12.92 -9.10
C ILE A 180 -8.09 -12.70 -9.03
N GLY A 181 -8.91 -13.61 -9.59
CA GLY A 181 -10.37 -13.51 -9.53
C GLY A 181 -10.91 -13.55 -8.10
N GLY A 182 -10.30 -14.35 -7.22
CA GLY A 182 -10.59 -14.33 -5.79
C GLY A 182 -10.26 -13.00 -5.12
N ILE A 183 -9.08 -12.43 -5.41
CA ILE A 183 -8.68 -11.09 -4.91
C ILE A 183 -9.68 -10.02 -5.35
N ILE A 184 -10.07 -10.00 -6.63
CA ILE A 184 -11.02 -9.02 -7.19
C ILE A 184 -12.40 -9.17 -6.54
N LYS A 185 -12.91 -10.40 -6.47
CA LYS A 185 -14.24 -10.69 -5.89
C LYS A 185 -14.36 -10.19 -4.45
N HIS A 186 -13.31 -10.40 -3.66
CA HIS A 186 -13.31 -10.11 -2.22
C HIS A 186 -12.64 -8.77 -1.87
N ALA A 187 -12.23 -7.97 -2.86
CA ALA A 187 -11.36 -6.81 -2.65
C ALA A 187 -11.88 -5.82 -1.60
N LYS A 188 -13.19 -5.51 -1.60
CA LYS A 188 -13.77 -4.57 -0.63
C LYS A 188 -13.70 -5.07 0.81
N ALA A 189 -13.89 -6.39 1.03
CA ALA A 189 -13.69 -7.00 2.34
C ALA A 189 -12.20 -7.05 2.71
N ILE A 190 -11.31 -7.34 1.75
CA ILE A 190 -9.85 -7.30 1.97
C ILE A 190 -9.40 -5.88 2.37
N ASN A 191 -9.98 -4.82 1.79
CA ASN A 191 -9.62 -3.43 2.11
C ASN A 191 -9.77 -3.14 3.62
N ALA A 192 -10.69 -3.78 4.34
CA ALA A 192 -10.81 -3.59 5.79
C ALA A 192 -9.52 -3.97 6.54
N PHE A 193 -8.77 -4.96 6.06
CA PHE A 193 -7.48 -5.39 6.64
C PHE A 193 -6.27 -4.76 5.95
N ALA A 194 -6.32 -4.62 4.62
CA ALA A 194 -5.20 -4.15 3.79
C ALA A 194 -5.11 -2.62 3.67
N ASN A 195 -6.20 -1.91 3.99
CA ASN A 195 -6.35 -0.45 3.98
C ASN A 195 -7.00 0.00 5.29
N ALA A 196 -6.44 -0.46 6.41
CA ALA A 196 -7.08 -0.49 7.73
C ALA A 196 -7.06 0.86 8.47
N SER A 197 -7.15 1.98 7.75
CA SER A 197 -7.24 3.32 8.34
C SER A 197 -8.14 4.23 7.51
N THR A 198 -8.67 5.28 8.12
CA THR A 198 -9.41 6.30 7.36
C THR A 198 -8.51 7.08 6.40
N ASN A 199 -7.20 7.19 6.67
CA ASN A 199 -6.22 7.86 5.81
C ASN A 199 -5.89 7.05 4.53
N SER A 200 -6.02 5.72 4.57
CA SER A 200 -5.89 4.82 3.42
C SER A 200 -6.76 5.25 2.24
N TYR A 201 -7.99 5.67 2.51
CA TYR A 201 -8.96 6.08 1.48
C TYR A 201 -8.74 7.51 0.97
N LYS A 202 -7.77 8.25 1.54
CA LYS A 202 -7.23 9.48 0.94
C LYS A 202 -6.10 9.19 -0.07
N ARG A 203 -5.49 8.00 0.00
CA ARG A 203 -4.55 7.49 -1.01
C ARG A 203 -5.30 6.90 -2.20
N LEU A 204 -6.35 6.11 -1.98
CA LEU A 204 -7.14 5.43 -3.02
C LEU A 204 -8.07 6.41 -3.79
N VAL A 205 -7.49 7.44 -4.39
CA VAL A 205 -8.16 8.41 -5.26
C VAL A 205 -7.44 8.46 -6.62
N PRO A 206 -8.13 8.74 -7.74
CA PRO A 206 -7.50 8.81 -9.05
C PRO A 206 -6.34 9.83 -9.13
N GLY A 207 -5.32 9.57 -9.96
CA GLY A 207 -4.26 10.54 -10.31
C GLY A 207 -2.93 10.44 -9.52
N PHE A 208 -2.74 9.45 -8.64
CA PHE A 208 -1.54 9.33 -7.78
C PHE A 208 -0.90 7.94 -7.75
N GLU A 209 -0.95 7.19 -8.86
CA GLU A 209 -0.50 5.79 -8.97
C GLU A 209 -1.16 4.79 -7.99
N ALA A 210 -2.15 5.24 -7.23
CA ALA A 210 -2.98 4.41 -6.38
C ALA A 210 -4.11 3.79 -7.22
N PRO A 211 -4.31 2.46 -7.14
CA PRO A 211 -5.31 1.81 -7.96
C PRO A 211 -6.70 1.94 -7.32
N VAL A 212 -7.65 2.46 -8.10
CA VAL A 212 -9.07 2.53 -7.69
C VAL A 212 -9.89 1.43 -8.37
N MET A 213 -9.50 1.06 -9.59
CA MET A 213 -10.20 0.09 -10.41
C MET A 213 -9.62 -1.31 -10.26
N LEU A 214 -10.49 -2.27 -9.93
CA LEU A 214 -10.18 -3.69 -9.75
C LEU A 214 -10.06 -4.38 -11.11
N ALA A 215 -8.95 -4.10 -11.78
CA ALA A 215 -8.52 -4.78 -12.98
C ALA A 215 -7.12 -5.38 -12.79
N TYR A 216 -6.78 -6.31 -13.67
CA TYR A 216 -5.44 -6.87 -13.78
C TYR A 216 -4.85 -6.60 -15.16
N SER A 217 -3.54 -6.34 -15.21
CA SER A 217 -2.84 -6.10 -16.47
C SER A 217 -1.33 -6.28 -16.34
N ALA A 218 -0.69 -6.69 -17.44
CA ALA A 218 0.74 -6.75 -17.56
C ALA A 218 1.34 -5.35 -17.66
N ARG A 219 2.34 -5.04 -16.81
CA ARG A 219 3.12 -3.80 -16.83
C ARG A 219 2.33 -2.49 -16.57
N ASN A 220 1.02 -2.54 -16.38
CA ASN A 220 0.20 -1.35 -16.13
C ASN A 220 0.17 -1.00 -14.62
N ARG A 221 0.65 0.18 -14.25
CA ARG A 221 0.65 0.66 -12.85
C ARG A 221 -0.69 1.26 -12.40
N SER A 222 -1.61 1.53 -13.32
CA SER A 222 -2.98 2.01 -13.00
C SER A 222 -3.91 0.90 -12.50
N ALA A 223 -3.55 -0.38 -12.74
CA ALA A 223 -4.33 -1.54 -12.34
C ALA A 223 -4.12 -1.92 -10.87
N SER A 224 -5.19 -2.40 -10.21
CA SER A 224 -5.13 -2.93 -8.84
C SER A 224 -4.26 -4.15 -8.69
N ILE A 225 -4.22 -5.01 -9.72
CA ILE A 225 -3.36 -6.19 -9.76
C ILE A 225 -2.43 -6.09 -10.96
N ARG A 226 -1.16 -5.77 -10.71
CA ARG A 226 -0.14 -5.72 -11.76
C ARG A 226 0.49 -7.09 -11.93
N ILE A 227 0.84 -7.45 -13.16
CA ILE A 227 1.68 -8.62 -13.45
C ILE A 227 3.07 -8.10 -13.82
N PRO A 228 4.06 -8.22 -12.91
CA PRO A 228 5.42 -7.79 -13.18
C PRO A 228 6.02 -8.55 -14.36
N TYR A 229 6.83 -7.85 -15.15
CA TYR A 229 7.64 -8.53 -16.15
C TYR A 229 8.74 -9.32 -15.47
N VAL A 230 8.81 -10.61 -15.76
CA VAL A 230 9.88 -11.51 -15.32
C VAL A 230 10.32 -12.41 -16.45
N SER A 231 11.62 -12.72 -16.49
CA SER A 231 12.21 -13.62 -17.49
C SER A 231 12.19 -15.09 -17.07
N SER A 232 11.98 -15.38 -15.78
CA SER A 232 12.00 -16.75 -15.23
C SER A 232 10.62 -17.16 -14.71
N PRO A 233 10.16 -18.40 -15.01
CA PRO A 233 8.95 -18.97 -14.40
C PRO A 233 8.99 -18.94 -12.86
N LYS A 234 10.17 -19.11 -12.25
CA LYS A 234 10.33 -19.04 -10.78
C LYS A 234 9.99 -17.67 -10.21
N GLY A 235 10.20 -16.60 -10.97
CA GLY A 235 9.88 -15.24 -10.56
C GLY A 235 8.42 -14.83 -10.81
N ARG A 236 7.61 -15.69 -11.45
CA ARG A 236 6.23 -15.37 -11.83
C ARG A 236 5.38 -15.15 -10.60
N ARG A 237 4.69 -14.01 -10.56
CA ARG A 237 3.89 -13.55 -9.42
C ARG A 237 2.88 -12.51 -9.87
N ILE A 238 1.95 -12.20 -8.98
CA ILE A 238 1.06 -11.05 -9.10
C ILE A 238 1.48 -9.99 -8.09
N GLU A 239 1.14 -8.74 -8.34
CA GLU A 239 1.39 -7.61 -7.45
C GLU A 239 0.06 -6.93 -7.11
N VAL A 240 -0.42 -7.09 -5.88
CA VAL A 240 -1.64 -6.45 -5.40
C VAL A 240 -1.27 -5.08 -4.83
N ARG A 241 -1.75 -3.99 -5.47
CA ARG A 241 -1.23 -2.62 -5.27
C ARG A 241 -2.07 -1.74 -4.35
N PHE A 242 -3.31 -2.14 -4.06
CA PHE A 242 -4.17 -1.38 -3.16
C PHE A 242 -3.72 -1.38 -1.69
N PRO A 243 -3.08 -2.43 -1.10
CA PRO A 243 -2.69 -2.41 0.30
C PRO A 243 -1.75 -1.24 0.63
N ASP A 244 -1.79 -0.82 1.89
CA ASP A 244 -0.92 0.23 2.39
C ASP A 244 -0.32 -0.13 3.76
N PRO A 245 0.72 0.60 4.20
CA PRO A 245 1.45 0.23 5.41
C PRO A 245 0.69 0.46 6.73
N THR A 246 -0.56 0.96 6.75
CA THR A 246 -1.36 0.96 7.99
C THR A 246 -1.84 -0.43 8.36
N ALA A 247 -1.90 -1.34 7.38
CA ALA A 247 -2.31 -2.70 7.58
C ALA A 247 -1.44 -3.40 8.63
N ASN A 248 -2.08 -4.22 9.45
CA ASN A 248 -1.39 -5.28 10.15
C ASN A 248 -0.98 -6.33 9.10
N PRO A 249 0.32 -6.56 8.86
CA PRO A 249 0.78 -7.39 7.75
C PRO A 249 0.32 -8.85 7.89
N TYR A 250 0.21 -9.38 9.11
CA TYR A 250 -0.31 -10.72 9.34
C TYR A 250 -1.75 -10.85 8.84
N LEU A 251 -2.62 -9.92 9.25
CA LEU A 251 -4.03 -9.94 8.85
C LEU A 251 -4.21 -9.69 7.36
N ALA A 252 -3.50 -8.72 6.80
CA ALA A 252 -3.60 -8.38 5.38
C ALA A 252 -3.12 -9.52 4.48
N PHE A 253 -1.98 -10.15 4.81
CA PHE A 253 -1.45 -11.26 4.01
C PHE A 253 -2.34 -12.49 4.12
N SER A 254 -2.83 -12.81 5.32
CA SER A 254 -3.80 -13.88 5.51
C SER A 254 -5.11 -13.62 4.75
N ALA A 255 -5.66 -12.41 4.79
CA ALA A 255 -6.88 -12.07 4.07
C ALA A 255 -6.69 -12.20 2.55
N MET A 256 -5.59 -11.70 2.00
CA MET A 256 -5.27 -11.84 0.57
C MET A 256 -5.08 -13.31 0.17
N LEU A 257 -4.36 -14.10 0.97
CA LEU A 257 -4.20 -15.53 0.72
C LEU A 257 -5.54 -16.26 0.72
N MET A 258 -6.38 -16.03 1.73
CA MET A 258 -7.69 -16.67 1.83
C MET A 258 -8.59 -16.31 0.64
N ALA A 259 -8.59 -15.06 0.21
CA ALA A 259 -9.34 -14.63 -0.97
C ALA A 259 -8.85 -15.31 -2.25
N GLY A 260 -7.53 -15.36 -2.47
CA GLY A 260 -6.96 -16.03 -3.62
C GLY A 260 -7.18 -17.54 -3.62
N LEU A 261 -7.16 -18.19 -2.45
CA LEU A 261 -7.50 -19.60 -2.31
C LEU A 261 -8.99 -19.87 -2.61
N ASP A 262 -9.91 -18.99 -2.19
CA ASP A 262 -11.32 -19.10 -2.59
C ASP A 262 -11.48 -18.99 -4.11
N GLY A 263 -10.74 -18.06 -4.72
CA GLY A 263 -10.58 -17.89 -6.16
C GLY A 263 -10.25 -19.21 -6.87
N ILE A 264 -9.16 -19.85 -6.46
CA ILE A 264 -8.70 -21.13 -7.02
C ILE A 264 -9.73 -22.25 -6.81
N GLN A 265 -10.28 -22.39 -5.59
CA GLN A 265 -11.23 -23.46 -5.25
C GLN A 265 -12.51 -23.38 -6.08
N ASN A 266 -13.01 -22.17 -6.29
CA ASN A 266 -14.26 -21.91 -7.01
C ASN A 266 -14.05 -21.57 -8.49
N LYS A 267 -12.80 -21.59 -8.98
CA LYS A 267 -12.42 -21.24 -10.36
C LYS A 267 -12.98 -19.88 -10.80
N ILE A 268 -12.87 -18.88 -9.93
CA ILE A 268 -13.40 -17.54 -10.20
C ILE A 268 -12.46 -16.85 -11.19
N HIS A 269 -12.91 -16.65 -12.44
CA HIS A 269 -12.11 -15.97 -13.45
C HIS A 269 -12.17 -14.44 -13.27
N PRO A 270 -11.05 -13.70 -13.38
CA PRO A 270 -11.00 -12.25 -13.18
C PRO A 270 -11.54 -11.42 -14.36
N GLY A 271 -12.18 -12.06 -15.35
CA GLY A 271 -12.50 -11.45 -16.64
C GLY A 271 -11.27 -11.26 -17.54
N ASP A 272 -11.44 -10.50 -18.62
CA ASP A 272 -10.35 -10.18 -19.55
C ASP A 272 -9.40 -9.13 -18.97
N ALA A 273 -8.13 -9.18 -19.34
CA ALA A 273 -7.12 -8.22 -18.89
C ALA A 273 -7.39 -6.82 -19.45
N ALA A 274 -7.10 -5.79 -18.64
CA ALA A 274 -7.31 -4.39 -19.03
C ALA A 274 -5.99 -3.73 -19.48
N ASP A 275 -5.63 -3.90 -20.75
CA ASP A 275 -4.35 -3.44 -21.31
C ASP A 275 -4.30 -1.94 -21.68
N LYS A 276 -5.37 -1.18 -21.40
CA LYS A 276 -5.42 0.28 -21.58
C LYS A 276 -5.02 0.99 -20.28
N ASP A 277 -4.54 2.24 -20.38
CA ASP A 277 -4.47 3.10 -19.19
C ASP A 277 -5.89 3.26 -18.65
N LEU A 278 -6.09 2.83 -17.41
CA LEU A 278 -7.39 2.82 -16.78
C LEU A 278 -7.86 4.25 -16.48
N TYR A 279 -6.93 5.19 -16.25
CA TYR A 279 -7.31 6.57 -15.96
C TYR A 279 -7.90 7.32 -17.17
N ASP A 280 -7.64 6.85 -18.39
CA ASP A 280 -8.10 7.44 -19.64
C ASP A 280 -9.34 6.75 -20.23
N LEU A 281 -9.95 5.82 -19.49
CA LEU A 281 -11.16 5.13 -19.96
C LEU A 281 -12.34 6.11 -20.08
N PRO A 282 -13.17 6.00 -21.13
CA PRO A 282 -14.45 6.68 -21.17
C PRO A 282 -15.28 6.37 -19.93
N ALA A 283 -16.01 7.36 -19.40
CA ALA A 283 -16.77 7.21 -18.16
C ALA A 283 -17.74 6.01 -18.17
N GLU A 284 -18.33 5.71 -19.33
CA GLU A 284 -19.23 4.56 -19.51
C GLU A 284 -18.49 3.21 -19.40
N GLU A 285 -17.26 3.10 -19.93
CA GLU A 285 -16.42 1.90 -19.78
C GLU A 285 -15.94 1.73 -18.34
N ALA A 286 -15.62 2.83 -17.66
CA ALA A 286 -15.15 2.83 -16.27
C ALA A 286 -16.21 2.34 -15.27
N LEU A 287 -17.50 2.62 -15.52
CA LEU A 287 -18.62 2.19 -14.66
C LEU A 287 -18.80 0.65 -14.61
N ALA A 288 -18.31 -0.06 -15.63
CA ALA A 288 -18.38 -1.51 -15.68
C ALA A 288 -17.27 -2.19 -14.84
N ILE A 289 -16.25 -1.43 -14.42
CA ILE A 289 -15.10 -1.98 -13.70
C ILE A 289 -15.36 -1.86 -12.19
N PRO A 290 -15.35 -2.98 -11.43
CA PRO A 290 -15.48 -2.93 -9.98
C PRO A 290 -14.38 -2.06 -9.36
N THR A 291 -14.68 -1.40 -8.24
CA THR A 291 -13.71 -0.56 -7.51
C THR A 291 -13.40 -1.13 -6.13
N VAL A 292 -12.24 -0.76 -5.59
CA VAL A 292 -11.95 -0.92 -4.15
C VAL A 292 -12.98 -0.14 -3.33
N ALA A 293 -13.05 -0.43 -2.02
CA ALA A 293 -13.87 0.35 -1.11
C ALA A 293 -13.45 1.84 -1.13
N SER A 294 -14.44 2.72 -1.11
CA SER A 294 -14.27 4.18 -1.14
C SER A 294 -14.03 4.79 0.24
N SER A 295 -14.34 4.05 1.31
CA SER A 295 -14.11 4.45 2.70
C SER A 295 -13.86 3.25 3.60
N LEU A 296 -13.30 3.51 4.79
CA LEU A 296 -13.13 2.47 5.81
C LEU A 296 -14.49 1.91 6.24
N GLU A 297 -15.50 2.77 6.34
CA GLU A 297 -16.87 2.35 6.67
C GLU A 297 -17.44 1.38 5.64
N GLU A 298 -17.29 1.66 4.34
CA GLU A 298 -17.71 0.74 3.28
C GLU A 298 -16.97 -0.59 3.39
N ALA A 299 -15.65 -0.56 3.59
CA ALA A 299 -14.86 -1.77 3.70
C ALA A 299 -15.26 -2.64 4.90
N LEU A 300 -15.55 -2.03 6.06
CA LEU A 300 -16.03 -2.73 7.25
C LEU A 300 -17.42 -3.35 7.02
N ASN A 301 -18.33 -2.65 6.34
CA ASN A 301 -19.64 -3.18 5.96
C ASN A 301 -19.48 -4.35 4.97
N CYS A 302 -18.58 -4.24 3.99
CA CYS A 302 -18.30 -5.32 3.06
C CYS A 302 -17.65 -6.53 3.75
N LEU A 303 -16.75 -6.31 4.71
CA LEU A 303 -16.18 -7.37 5.53
C LEU A 303 -17.25 -8.12 6.32
N ASP A 304 -18.19 -7.39 6.93
CA ASP A 304 -19.30 -7.99 7.67
C ASP A 304 -20.14 -8.92 6.78
N LEU A 305 -20.47 -8.47 5.57
CA LEU A 305 -21.30 -9.19 4.60
C LEU A 305 -20.57 -10.32 3.85
N ASP A 306 -19.24 -10.24 3.70
CA ASP A 306 -18.43 -11.15 2.88
C ASP A 306 -17.23 -11.73 3.66
N ARG A 307 -17.49 -12.29 4.84
CA ARG A 307 -16.45 -12.91 5.69
C ARG A 307 -16.26 -14.42 5.48
N SER A 308 -17.14 -15.08 4.72
CA SER A 308 -17.16 -16.55 4.62
C SER A 308 -15.88 -17.16 4.05
N PHE A 309 -15.19 -16.45 3.15
CA PHE A 309 -13.93 -16.91 2.58
C PHE A 309 -12.80 -16.89 3.62
N LEU A 310 -12.86 -15.99 4.61
CA LEU A 310 -11.86 -15.85 5.68
C LEU A 310 -12.00 -16.93 6.75
N THR A 311 -13.23 -17.33 7.07
CA THR A 311 -13.50 -18.29 8.16
C THR A 311 -13.27 -19.75 7.76
N LYS A 312 -13.04 -20.02 6.47
CA LYS A 312 -12.67 -21.36 5.98
C LYS A 312 -11.46 -21.90 6.73
N GLY A 313 -11.58 -23.13 7.26
CA GLY A 313 -10.52 -23.79 8.01
C GLY A 313 -10.23 -23.16 9.38
N GLY A 314 -11.06 -22.22 9.86
CA GLY A 314 -10.85 -21.54 11.13
C GLY A 314 -9.65 -20.58 11.14
N VAL A 315 -9.22 -20.10 9.97
CA VAL A 315 -8.08 -19.15 9.85
C VAL A 315 -8.45 -17.82 10.50
N PHE A 316 -9.63 -17.29 10.17
CA PHE A 316 -10.29 -16.23 10.92
C PHE A 316 -11.50 -16.81 11.65
N THR A 317 -11.89 -16.18 12.76
CA THR A 317 -13.12 -16.51 13.49
C THR A 317 -14.06 -15.33 13.45
N ASP A 318 -15.37 -15.58 13.52
CA ASP A 318 -16.37 -14.51 13.53
C ASP A 318 -16.14 -13.55 14.70
N ASP A 319 -15.85 -14.07 15.90
CA ASP A 319 -15.53 -13.26 17.08
C ASP A 319 -14.34 -12.30 16.85
N MET A 320 -13.29 -12.76 16.16
CA MET A 320 -12.13 -11.92 15.83
C MET A 320 -12.50 -10.83 14.81
N ILE A 321 -13.29 -11.19 13.79
CA ILE A 321 -13.75 -10.26 12.76
C ILE A 321 -14.68 -9.20 13.38
N ASP A 322 -15.62 -9.61 14.22
CA ASP A 322 -16.54 -8.70 14.92
C ASP A 322 -15.78 -7.74 15.85
N GLY A 323 -14.81 -8.26 16.61
CA GLY A 323 -13.93 -7.43 17.44
C GLY A 323 -13.12 -6.43 16.61
N PHE A 324 -12.59 -6.85 15.46
CA PHE A 324 -11.87 -5.96 14.55
C PHE A 324 -12.78 -4.86 13.96
N ILE A 325 -13.99 -5.22 13.52
CA ILE A 325 -14.97 -4.26 13.01
C ILE A 325 -15.34 -3.24 14.07
N ALA A 326 -15.64 -3.68 15.30
CA ALA A 326 -15.98 -2.79 16.40
C ALA A 326 -14.84 -1.80 16.68
N LEU A 327 -13.60 -2.27 16.79
CA LEU A 327 -12.42 -1.44 16.99
C LEU A 327 -12.26 -0.38 15.89
N LYS A 328 -12.43 -0.76 14.63
CA LYS A 328 -12.24 0.15 13.49
C LYS A 328 -13.40 1.11 13.29
N ARG A 329 -14.62 0.77 13.73
CA ARG A 329 -15.75 1.71 13.75
C ARG A 329 -15.49 2.91 14.67
N GLU A 330 -14.78 2.72 15.79
CA GLU A 330 -14.41 3.85 16.67
C GLU A 330 -13.55 4.90 15.93
N GLU A 331 -12.64 4.47 15.06
CA GLU A 331 -11.82 5.38 14.22
C GLU A 331 -12.68 6.15 13.21
N VAL A 332 -13.66 5.48 12.59
CA VAL A 332 -14.61 6.08 11.65
C VAL A 332 -15.47 7.13 12.35
N GLU A 333 -16.06 6.78 13.49
CA GLU A 333 -16.91 7.68 14.27
C GLU A 333 -16.15 8.91 14.75
N ARG A 334 -14.90 8.72 15.23
CA ARG A 334 -14.04 9.83 15.62
C ARG A 334 -13.75 10.77 14.45
N LEU A 335 -13.44 10.24 13.26
CA LEU A 335 -13.21 11.08 12.09
C LEU A 335 -14.48 11.82 11.68
N ASN A 336 -15.62 11.13 11.60
CA ASN A 336 -16.91 11.73 11.19
C ASN A 336 -17.39 12.81 12.16
N GLY A 337 -17.07 12.68 13.45
CA GLY A 337 -17.36 13.68 14.48
C GLY A 337 -16.39 14.86 14.56
N THR A 338 -15.28 14.84 13.79
CA THR A 338 -14.25 15.88 13.82
C THR A 338 -14.39 16.80 12.61
N THR A 339 -14.59 18.10 12.82
CA THR A 339 -14.71 19.08 11.73
C THR A 339 -13.40 19.23 10.96
N HIS A 340 -13.49 19.26 9.64
CA HIS A 340 -12.31 19.32 8.77
C HIS A 340 -12.01 20.76 8.33
N PRO A 341 -10.74 21.23 8.28
CA PRO A 341 -10.43 22.61 7.88
C PRO A 341 -11.03 23.05 6.53
N VAL A 342 -11.09 22.14 5.55
CA VAL A 342 -11.70 22.41 4.22
C VAL A 342 -13.21 22.71 4.32
N GLU A 343 -13.91 22.22 5.34
CA GLU A 343 -15.34 22.55 5.54
C GLU A 343 -15.55 24.04 5.84
N PHE A 344 -14.56 24.72 6.42
CA PHE A 344 -14.65 26.17 6.66
C PHE A 344 -14.53 26.95 5.34
N ASP A 345 -13.67 26.52 4.41
CA ASP A 345 -13.59 27.11 3.07
C ASP A 345 -14.91 26.95 2.31
N MET A 346 -15.54 25.77 2.41
CA MET A 346 -16.77 25.46 1.69
C MET A 346 -18.03 26.06 2.33
N TYR A 347 -18.10 26.13 3.66
CA TYR A 347 -19.37 26.31 4.38
C TYR A 347 -19.39 27.45 5.42
N TYR A 348 -18.27 28.13 5.69
CA TYR A 348 -18.23 29.15 6.76
C TYR A 348 -19.06 30.40 6.45
N SER A 349 -19.16 30.78 5.18
CA SER A 349 -19.85 32.00 4.73
C SER A 349 -21.22 31.73 4.09
N LEU A 350 -21.86 30.60 4.41
CA LEU A 350 -23.20 30.26 3.87
C LEU A 350 -24.28 31.28 4.21
#